data_AF-A0A1I7DQF7-F1
#
_entry.id   AF-A0A1I7DQF7-F1
#
_cell.length_a   1.000
_cell.length_b   1.000
_cell.length_c   1.000
_cell.angle_alpha   90.00
_cell.angle_beta   90.00
_cell.angle_gamma   90.00
#
_symmetry.space_group_name_H-M   'P 1'
#
loop_
_entity.id
_entity.type
_entity.pdbx_description
1 polymer ?
#
loop_
_entity_poly.entity_id
_entity_poly.type
_entity_poly.pdbx_seq_one_letter_code
_entity_poly.pdbx_strand_id
1 'polypeptide(L)'
;MLFFAAHCLLRIFGKSCSYLNNDSVNAMNKTLRKQLPGGVPIKKGNYIIKLSKQIGGIHLDAHDIDSSHAGLWDCFYDLLTNLENSISITTVFTTEQKNECVTFLSELKKRISRGNNKSFLSIVRNEINYNHAMFCWSSYQTEKISDTNNIKLSSQKWIKTCSNELFTNSIKEKVDFTETCAIIISLMKDMLLEINDINKSSFLRYTAMPTLRKLIQT
;
A
#
# COMPACT_ATOMS: atom_id res chain seq x y z
N MET A 1 7.16 -4.25 6.68
CA MET A 1 7.48 -3.18 5.70
C MET A 1 6.37 -2.97 4.69
N LEU A 2 5.94 -4.01 3.95
CA LEU A 2 4.87 -3.91 2.96
C LEU A 2 3.58 -3.21 3.45
N PHE A 3 3.04 -3.62 4.61
CA PHE A 3 1.83 -3.02 5.18
C PHE A 3 1.96 -1.49 5.38
N PHE A 4 3.12 -1.03 5.86
CA PHE A 4 3.42 0.39 6.01
C PHE A 4 3.56 1.11 4.67
N ALA A 5 4.14 0.45 3.65
CA ALA A 5 4.26 1.02 2.32
C ALA A 5 2.89 1.24 1.66
N ALA A 6 1.99 0.26 1.76
CA ALA A 6 0.60 0.41 1.29
C ALA A 6 -0.13 1.55 2.04
N HIS A 7 0.05 1.65 3.36
CA HIS A 7 -0.48 2.79 4.13
C HIS A 7 0.09 4.13 3.68
N CYS A 8 1.39 4.21 3.41
CA CYS A 8 2.03 5.44 2.94
C CYS A 8 1.46 5.86 1.59
N LEU A 9 1.33 4.92 0.64
CA LEU A 9 0.70 5.16 -0.65
C LEU A 9 -0.75 5.63 -0.49
N LEU A 10 -1.56 4.95 0.33
CA LEU A 10 -2.93 5.42 0.59
C LEU A 10 -2.96 6.86 1.10
N ARG A 11 -2.07 7.21 2.05
CA ARG A 11 -2.01 8.56 2.63
C ARG A 11 -1.60 9.63 1.62
N ILE A 12 -0.69 9.30 0.69
CA ILE A 12 -0.33 10.19 -0.43
C ILE A 12 -1.59 10.57 -1.22
N PHE A 13 -2.51 9.61 -1.42
CA PHE A 13 -3.79 9.82 -2.10
C PHE A 13 -4.94 10.22 -1.15
N GLY A 14 -4.63 10.71 0.05
CA GLY A 14 -5.63 11.21 1.00
C GLY A 14 -6.51 10.14 1.62
N LYS A 15 -6.10 8.87 1.61
CA LYS A 15 -6.82 7.75 2.25
C LYS A 15 -6.02 7.21 3.44
N SER A 16 -6.71 6.74 4.48
CA SER A 16 -6.07 6.00 5.56
C SER A 16 -6.99 4.95 6.15
N CYS A 17 -6.49 3.73 6.34
CA CYS A 17 -7.12 2.75 7.21
C CYS A 17 -6.63 3.01 8.65
N SER A 18 -7.53 3.19 9.61
CA SER A 18 -7.17 3.57 10.99
C SER A 18 -8.14 2.97 12.01
N TYR A 19 -7.59 2.49 13.11
CA TYR A 19 -8.38 2.03 14.24
C TYR A 19 -8.72 3.21 15.15
N LEU A 20 -10.02 3.45 15.37
CA LEU A 20 -10.51 4.43 16.32
C LEU A 20 -10.78 3.73 17.65
N ASN A 21 -9.97 4.04 18.65
CA ASN A 21 -10.15 3.56 20.02
C ASN A 21 -11.21 4.38 20.78
N ASN A 22 -11.55 3.95 21.99
CA ASN A 22 -12.55 4.62 22.81
C ASN A 22 -12.21 6.10 23.06
N ASP A 23 -10.94 6.42 23.33
CA ASP A 23 -10.53 7.80 23.61
C ASP A 23 -10.74 8.71 22.40
N SER A 24 -10.34 8.25 21.21
CA SER A 24 -10.53 8.96 19.94
C SER A 24 -12.01 9.18 19.66
N VAL A 25 -12.80 8.12 19.77
CA VAL A 25 -14.25 8.16 19.53
C VAL A 25 -14.96 9.08 20.51
N ASN A 26 -14.59 9.05 21.79
CA ASN A 26 -15.16 9.91 22.81
C ASN A 26 -14.85 11.39 22.53
N ALA A 27 -13.60 11.70 22.15
CA ALA A 27 -13.19 13.05 21.78
C ALA A 27 -13.94 13.55 20.53
N MET A 28 -14.06 12.72 19.50
CA MET A 28 -14.79 13.05 18.27
C MET A 28 -16.29 13.25 18.55
N ASN A 29 -16.93 12.33 19.28
CA ASN A 29 -18.36 12.42 19.60
C ASN A 29 -18.69 13.62 20.48
N LYS A 30 -17.78 14.02 21.39
CA LYS A 30 -17.95 15.25 22.18
C LYS A 30 -18.01 16.49 21.28
N THR A 31 -17.20 16.53 20.22
CA THR A 31 -17.20 17.62 19.24
C THR A 31 -18.44 17.55 18.34
N LEU A 32 -18.77 16.36 17.84
CA LEU A 32 -19.93 16.11 16.99
C LEU A 32 -21.24 16.56 17.66
N ARG A 33 -21.45 16.23 18.94
CA ARG A 33 -22.66 16.63 19.68
C ARG A 33 -22.83 18.15 19.79
N LYS A 34 -21.73 18.91 19.79
CA LYS A 34 -21.76 20.38 19.85
C LYS A 34 -22.04 21.01 18.49
N GLN A 35 -21.50 20.43 17.42
CA GLN A 35 -21.60 20.99 16.07
C GLN A 35 -22.81 20.48 15.29
N LEU A 36 -23.26 19.26 15.58
CA LEU A 36 -24.36 18.59 14.90
C LEU A 36 -25.27 17.88 15.92
N PRO A 37 -26.18 18.63 16.58
CA PRO A 37 -27.18 18.04 17.46
C PRO A 37 -28.03 17.01 16.69
N GLY A 38 -28.07 15.77 17.17
CA GLY A 38 -28.76 14.65 16.49
C GLY A 38 -27.88 13.82 15.54
N GLY A 39 -26.59 14.13 15.40
CA GLY A 39 -25.66 13.31 14.63
C GLY A 39 -25.49 11.89 15.20
N VAL A 40 -25.35 10.90 14.31
CA VAL A 40 -25.08 9.51 14.70
C VAL A 40 -23.69 9.43 15.34
N PRO A 41 -23.56 8.87 16.56
CA PRO A 41 -22.27 8.76 17.21
C PRO A 41 -21.36 7.79 16.45
N ILE A 42 -20.09 8.18 16.33
CA ILE A 42 -19.02 7.32 15.82
C ILE A 42 -18.80 6.19 16.84
N LYS A 43 -18.53 4.98 16.36
CA LYS A 43 -18.24 3.81 17.22
C LYS A 43 -16.75 3.47 17.21
N LYS A 44 -16.30 2.73 18.21
CA LYS A 44 -14.96 2.10 18.20
C LYS A 44 -14.91 1.07 17.07
N GLY A 45 -13.85 1.08 16.28
CA GLY A 45 -13.75 0.19 15.10
C GLY A 45 -12.59 0.53 14.19
N ASN A 46 -12.45 -0.24 13.11
CA ASN A 46 -11.52 0.07 12.04
C ASN A 46 -12.25 0.91 10.99
N TYR A 47 -11.63 1.98 10.52
CA TYR A 47 -12.24 2.88 9.56
C TYR A 47 -11.32 3.13 8.37
N ILE A 48 -11.91 3.19 7.18
CA ILE A 48 -11.29 3.87 6.04
C ILE A 48 -11.71 5.33 6.10
N ILE A 49 -10.73 6.20 6.33
CA ILE A 49 -10.89 7.64 6.34
C ILE A 49 -10.41 8.17 4.99
N LYS A 50 -11.26 8.92 4.29
CA LYS A 50 -10.94 9.56 3.01
C LYS A 50 -11.02 11.07 3.14
N LEU A 51 -9.96 11.74 2.72
CA LEU A 51 -9.91 13.17 2.49
C LEU A 51 -10.51 13.45 1.11
N SER A 52 -11.62 14.18 1.05
CA SER A 52 -12.16 14.67 -0.21
C SER A 52 -12.23 16.20 -0.21
N LYS A 53 -11.80 16.81 -1.32
CA LYS A 53 -11.96 18.24 -1.55
C LYS A 53 -13.34 18.44 -2.19
N GLN A 54 -14.26 19.03 -1.44
CA GLN A 54 -15.57 19.43 -1.97
C GLN A 54 -15.70 20.97 -1.92
N ILE A 55 -16.68 21.51 -2.64
CA ILE A 55 -17.02 22.93 -2.55
C ILE A 55 -17.45 23.21 -1.10
N GLY A 56 -16.75 24.12 -0.42
CA GLY A 56 -17.00 24.46 0.99
C GLY A 56 -16.05 23.81 2.00
N GLY A 57 -15.12 22.92 1.59
CA GLY A 57 -14.06 22.46 2.48
C GLY A 57 -13.56 21.04 2.25
N ILE A 58 -12.87 20.54 3.27
CA ILE A 58 -12.34 19.18 3.34
C ILE A 58 -13.37 18.30 4.05
N HIS A 59 -13.81 17.24 3.39
CA HIS A 59 -14.68 16.22 3.99
C HIS A 59 -13.86 14.99 4.39
N LEU A 60 -14.26 14.41 5.52
CA LEU A 60 -13.72 13.16 6.05
C LEU A 60 -14.82 12.10 6.00
N ASP A 61 -14.73 11.19 5.04
CA ASP A 61 -15.64 10.05 4.93
C ASP A 61 -15.04 8.88 5.72
N ALA A 62 -15.80 8.30 6.63
CA ALA A 62 -15.37 7.18 7.46
C ALA A 62 -16.30 5.97 7.25
N HIS A 63 -15.74 4.85 6.81
CA HIS A 63 -16.48 3.59 6.62
C HIS A 63 -15.90 2.51 7.53
N ASP A 64 -16.76 1.86 8.32
CA ASP A 64 -16.38 0.75 9.18
C ASP A 64 -15.96 -0.47 8.35
N ILE A 65 -14.95 -1.21 8.82
CA ILE A 65 -14.43 -2.42 8.18
C ILE A 65 -14.15 -3.52 9.23
N ASP A 66 -14.46 -4.77 8.87
CA ASP A 66 -14.36 -5.90 9.79
C ASP A 66 -12.91 -6.23 10.17
N SER A 67 -11.95 -6.00 9.26
CA SER A 67 -10.54 -6.33 9.45
C SER A 67 -9.64 -5.23 8.92
N SER A 68 -8.73 -4.73 9.76
CA SER A 68 -7.74 -3.72 9.39
C SER A 68 -6.83 -4.17 8.26
N HIS A 69 -6.49 -5.46 8.21
CA HIS A 69 -5.66 -6.02 7.15
C HIS A 69 -6.44 -6.22 5.86
N ALA A 70 -7.62 -6.84 5.91
CA ALA A 70 -8.41 -7.06 4.70
C ALA A 70 -8.87 -5.73 4.10
N GLY A 71 -9.44 -4.85 4.93
CA GLY A 71 -9.88 -3.54 4.48
C GLY A 71 -8.75 -2.62 4.01
N LEU A 72 -7.52 -2.79 4.51
CA LEU A 72 -6.36 -2.11 3.91
C LEU A 72 -6.15 -2.54 2.46
N TRP A 73 -6.12 -3.85 2.20
CA TRP A 73 -5.87 -4.37 0.86
C TRP A 73 -7.02 -4.08 -0.09
N ASP A 74 -8.26 -4.12 0.38
CA ASP A 74 -9.42 -3.69 -0.40
C ASP A 74 -9.30 -2.21 -0.77
N CYS A 75 -9.00 -1.34 0.20
CA CYS A 75 -8.81 0.09 -0.05
C CYS A 75 -7.63 0.36 -1.01
N PHE A 76 -6.55 -0.42 -0.89
CA PHE A 76 -5.38 -0.31 -1.76
C PHE A 76 -5.70 -0.79 -3.19
N TYR A 77 -6.40 -1.91 -3.33
CA TYR A 77 -6.88 -2.41 -4.62
C TYR A 77 -7.81 -1.39 -5.30
N ASP A 78 -8.71 -0.79 -4.54
CA ASP A 78 -9.63 0.24 -5.04
C ASP A 78 -8.88 1.51 -5.42
N LEU A 79 -7.80 1.88 -4.70
CA LEU A 79 -6.92 2.97 -5.12
C LEU A 79 -6.30 2.66 -6.49
N LEU A 80 -5.71 1.47 -6.68
CA LEU A 80 -5.09 1.09 -7.95
C LEU A 80 -6.10 1.10 -9.10
N THR A 81 -7.31 0.61 -8.85
CA THR A 81 -8.42 0.64 -9.84
C THR A 81 -8.81 2.07 -10.21
N ASN A 82 -8.89 2.97 -9.24
CA ASN A 82 -9.21 4.37 -9.51
C ASN A 82 -8.09 5.06 -10.30
N LEU A 83 -6.83 4.74 -10.03
CA LEU A 83 -5.68 5.27 -10.77
C LEU A 83 -5.69 4.78 -12.23
N GLU A 84 -5.91 3.49 -12.44
CA GLU A 84 -6.02 2.87 -13.76
C GLU A 84 -7.11 3.56 -14.61
N ASN A 85 -8.30 3.77 -14.04
CA ASN A 85 -9.39 4.49 -14.69
C ASN A 85 -9.04 5.95 -14.97
N SER A 86 -8.42 6.64 -14.02
CA SER A 86 -8.04 8.06 -14.17
C SER A 86 -6.99 8.27 -15.25
N ILE A 87 -6.01 7.37 -15.35
CA ILE A 87 -4.96 7.39 -16.38
C ILE A 87 -5.54 7.06 -17.76
N SER A 88 -6.53 6.18 -17.83
CA SER A 88 -7.17 5.85 -19.10
C SER A 88 -7.87 7.07 -19.72
N ILE A 89 -8.53 7.88 -18.88
CA ILE A 89 -9.32 9.05 -19.34
C ILE A 89 -8.53 10.36 -19.44
N THR A 90 -7.36 10.49 -18.80
CA THR A 90 -6.60 11.76 -18.81
C THR A 90 -6.12 12.12 -20.22
N THR A 91 -6.03 13.39 -20.56
CA THR A 91 -5.48 13.85 -21.86
C THR A 91 -4.01 14.25 -21.78
N VAL A 92 -3.40 14.14 -20.59
CA VAL A 92 -2.03 14.62 -20.33
C VAL A 92 -0.95 13.69 -20.90
N PHE A 93 -1.23 12.38 -20.97
CA PHE A 93 -0.27 11.35 -21.37
C PHE A 93 -0.49 10.87 -22.80
N THR A 94 0.58 10.45 -23.46
CA THR A 94 0.50 9.75 -24.75
C THR A 94 -0.17 8.38 -24.58
N THR A 95 -0.67 7.81 -25.67
CA THR A 95 -1.28 6.46 -25.65
C THR A 95 -0.31 5.41 -25.11
N GLU A 96 0.97 5.49 -25.50
CA GLU A 96 2.02 4.58 -25.04
C GLU A 96 2.22 4.66 -23.52
N GLN A 97 2.37 5.88 -22.99
CA GLN A 97 2.52 6.11 -21.54
C GLN A 97 1.31 5.61 -20.74
N LYS A 98 0.09 5.85 -21.25
CA LYS A 98 -1.14 5.34 -20.62
C LYS A 98 -1.12 3.82 -20.55
N ASN A 99 -0.80 3.16 -21.66
CA ASN A 99 -0.76 1.71 -21.73
C ASN A 99 0.28 1.16 -20.75
N GLU A 100 1.47 1.76 -20.69
CA GLU A 100 2.52 1.33 -19.76
C GLU A 100 2.05 1.41 -18.30
N CYS A 101 1.45 2.53 -17.88
CA CYS A 101 0.95 2.71 -16.52
C CYS A 101 -0.23 1.79 -16.21
N VAL A 102 -1.18 1.63 -17.14
CA VAL A 102 -2.34 0.74 -16.97
C VAL A 102 -1.84 -0.70 -16.81
N THR A 103 -0.97 -1.18 -17.70
CA THR A 103 -0.38 -2.53 -17.60
C THR A 103 0.31 -2.75 -16.25
N PHE A 104 1.09 -1.76 -15.78
CA PHE A 104 1.75 -1.84 -14.48
C PHE A 104 0.75 -1.99 -13.33
N LEU A 105 -0.29 -1.16 -13.31
CA LEU A 105 -1.33 -1.18 -12.28
C LEU A 105 -2.16 -2.47 -12.32
N SER A 106 -2.53 -2.94 -13.52
CA SER A 106 -3.29 -4.18 -13.69
C SER A 106 -2.49 -5.40 -13.19
N GLU A 107 -1.19 -5.48 -13.51
CA GLU A 107 -0.34 -6.58 -13.06
C GLU A 107 -0.10 -6.52 -11.54
N LEU A 108 0.10 -5.32 -10.97
CA LEU A 108 0.19 -5.15 -9.52
C LEU A 108 -1.10 -5.58 -8.82
N LYS A 109 -2.27 -5.16 -9.34
CA LYS A 109 -3.58 -5.58 -8.82
C LYS A 109 -3.71 -7.10 -8.82
N LYS A 110 -3.38 -7.75 -9.95
CA LYS A 110 -3.43 -9.21 -10.10
C LYS A 110 -2.58 -9.94 -9.05
N ARG A 111 -1.42 -9.38 -8.67
CA ARG A 111 -0.56 -9.97 -7.65
C ARG A 111 -1.06 -9.78 -6.22
N ILE A 112 -1.72 -8.66 -5.96
CA ILE A 112 -2.35 -8.40 -4.66
C ILE A 112 -3.62 -9.26 -4.51
N SER A 113 -4.37 -9.45 -5.60
CA SER A 113 -5.57 -10.30 -5.65
C SER A 113 -5.26 -11.66 -6.30
N ARG A 114 -4.80 -12.63 -5.52
CA ARG A 114 -4.74 -14.01 -6.03
C ARG A 114 -6.15 -14.59 -6.06
N GLY A 115 -6.69 -14.68 -7.27
CA GLY A 115 -8.11 -14.99 -7.49
C GLY A 115 -9.01 -13.89 -6.90
N ASN A 116 -10.03 -14.27 -6.15
CA ASN A 116 -10.95 -13.33 -5.50
C ASN A 116 -10.45 -12.80 -4.14
N ASN A 117 -9.26 -13.23 -3.69
CA ASN A 117 -8.75 -12.87 -2.38
C ASN A 117 -7.71 -11.74 -2.44
N LYS A 118 -8.16 -10.53 -2.12
CA LYS A 118 -7.32 -9.32 -2.06
C LYS A 118 -6.35 -9.31 -0.87
N SER A 119 -6.50 -10.24 0.09
CA SER A 119 -5.66 -10.34 1.29
C SER A 119 -4.49 -11.31 1.17
N PHE A 120 -4.16 -11.78 -0.05
CA PHE A 120 -3.09 -12.75 -0.32
C PHE A 120 -1.79 -12.41 0.43
N LEU A 121 -1.34 -11.16 0.38
CA LEU A 121 -0.09 -10.74 1.01
C LEU A 121 -0.11 -10.89 2.54
N SER A 122 -1.27 -10.69 3.18
CA SER A 122 -1.40 -10.93 4.62
C SER A 122 -1.51 -12.41 4.96
N ILE A 123 -2.11 -13.21 4.09
CA ILE A 123 -2.19 -14.67 4.23
C ILE A 123 -0.79 -15.27 4.20
N VAL A 124 0.00 -15.00 3.15
CA VAL A 124 1.37 -15.52 3.05
C VAL A 124 2.23 -15.07 4.23
N ARG A 125 2.13 -13.80 4.64
CA ARG A 125 2.81 -13.30 5.84
C ARG A 125 2.43 -14.10 7.07
N ASN A 126 1.13 -14.40 7.26
CA ASN A 126 0.66 -15.13 8.43
C ASN A 126 1.16 -16.58 8.44
N GLU A 127 1.12 -17.24 7.28
CA GLU A 127 1.66 -18.59 7.12
C GLU A 127 3.14 -18.65 7.48
N ILE A 128 3.94 -17.71 6.97
CA ILE A 128 5.37 -17.64 7.27
C ILE A 128 5.59 -17.34 8.77
N ASN A 129 4.93 -16.33 9.32
CA ASN A 129 5.30 -15.79 10.64
C ASN A 129 4.64 -16.50 11.83
N TYR A 130 3.39 -16.94 11.70
CA TYR A 130 2.62 -17.51 12.81
C TYR A 130 2.51 -19.02 12.71
N ASN A 131 2.35 -19.55 11.50
CA ASN A 131 2.27 -21.00 11.30
C ASN A 131 3.64 -21.64 11.06
N HIS A 132 4.72 -20.83 11.04
CA HIS A 132 6.08 -21.25 10.72
C HIS A 132 6.18 -22.08 9.44
N ALA A 133 5.26 -21.84 8.51
CA ALA A 133 5.11 -22.62 7.30
C ALA A 133 6.17 -22.24 6.24
N MET A 134 6.09 -22.91 5.09
CA MET A 134 6.91 -22.63 3.91
C MET A 134 8.43 -22.78 4.09
N PHE A 135 8.87 -23.49 5.15
CA PHE A 135 10.26 -23.79 5.46
C PHE A 135 11.18 -22.57 5.54
N CYS A 136 10.63 -21.42 5.96
CA CYS A 136 11.37 -20.16 6.06
C CYS A 136 12.20 -20.04 7.35
N TRP A 137 11.99 -20.94 8.32
CA TRP A 137 12.67 -20.94 9.62
C TRP A 137 13.73 -22.05 9.69
N SER A 138 14.91 -21.74 10.25
CA SER A 138 16.13 -22.58 10.15
C SER A 138 16.01 -23.97 10.78
N SER A 139 15.14 -24.14 11.77
CA SER A 139 15.04 -25.40 12.53
C SER A 139 14.37 -26.55 11.77
N TYR A 140 13.87 -26.32 10.55
CA TYR A 140 13.05 -27.29 9.80
C TYR A 140 13.58 -27.61 8.39
N GLN A 141 14.82 -27.23 8.06
CA GLN A 141 15.39 -27.44 6.72
C GLN A 141 16.00 -28.84 6.57
N THR A 142 15.16 -29.84 6.32
CA THR A 142 15.61 -31.15 5.81
C THR A 142 15.75 -31.17 4.28
N GLU A 143 15.21 -30.17 3.58
CA GLU A 143 15.24 -30.08 2.11
C GLU A 143 16.20 -29.00 1.57
N LYS A 144 17.08 -29.43 0.66
CA LYS A 144 18.09 -28.63 -0.06
C LYS A 144 17.52 -27.67 -1.14
N ILE A 145 16.21 -27.49 -1.24
CA ILE A 145 15.60 -26.71 -2.34
C ILE A 145 15.29 -25.30 -1.85
N SER A 146 16.32 -24.52 -1.58
CA SER A 146 16.14 -23.14 -1.15
C SER A 146 16.11 -22.22 -2.38
N ASP A 147 14.94 -21.65 -2.70
CA ASP A 147 14.81 -20.51 -3.63
C ASP A 147 15.43 -19.21 -3.06
N THR A 148 16.33 -19.31 -2.10
CA THR A 148 16.94 -18.21 -1.37
C THR A 148 17.57 -17.20 -2.30
N ASN A 149 18.21 -17.66 -3.38
CA ASN A 149 18.77 -16.76 -4.40
C ASN A 149 17.68 -15.95 -5.12
N ASN A 150 16.59 -16.59 -5.55
CA ASN A 150 15.48 -15.91 -6.21
C ASN A 150 14.75 -14.95 -5.26
N ILE A 151 14.58 -15.33 -4.00
CA ILE A 151 13.99 -14.48 -2.96
C ILE A 151 14.90 -13.28 -2.69
N LYS A 152 16.22 -13.48 -2.58
CA LYS A 152 17.20 -12.40 -2.40
C LYS A 152 17.22 -11.45 -3.59
N LEU A 153 17.22 -11.96 -4.82
CA LEU A 153 17.17 -11.14 -6.03
C LEU A 153 15.85 -10.37 -6.12
N SER A 154 14.74 -11.00 -5.77
CA SER A 154 13.41 -10.37 -5.77
C SER A 154 13.30 -9.28 -4.71
N SER A 155 13.88 -9.49 -3.52
CA SER A 155 13.86 -8.48 -2.46
C SER A 155 14.63 -7.24 -2.86
N GLN A 156 15.74 -7.35 -3.60
CA GLN A 156 16.53 -6.20 -4.06
C GLN A 156 15.82 -5.30 -5.09
N LYS A 157 14.69 -5.74 -5.66
CA LYS A 157 13.94 -4.95 -6.66
C LYS A 157 13.40 -3.63 -6.12
N TRP A 158 13.25 -3.47 -4.80
CA TRP A 158 12.73 -2.22 -4.23
C TRP A 158 13.62 -1.01 -4.54
N ILE A 159 14.92 -1.24 -4.76
CA ILE A 159 15.92 -0.20 -5.07
C ILE A 159 15.74 0.33 -6.50
N LYS A 160 15.27 -0.51 -7.42
CA LYS A 160 15.06 -0.15 -8.83
C LYS A 160 13.88 0.81 -8.99
N THR A 161 13.90 1.61 -10.06
CA THR A 161 12.75 2.40 -10.50
C THR A 161 11.57 1.48 -10.79
N CYS A 162 10.39 1.94 -10.41
CA CYS A 162 9.13 1.25 -10.58
C CYS A 162 8.78 1.18 -12.07
N SER A 163 8.81 -0.03 -12.64
CA SER A 163 8.49 -0.27 -14.05
C SER A 163 7.89 -1.66 -14.26
N ASN A 164 7.33 -1.90 -15.45
CA ASN A 164 6.80 -3.21 -15.84
C ASN A 164 7.86 -4.33 -15.83
N GLU A 165 9.14 -3.99 -15.97
CA GLU A 165 10.25 -4.95 -15.94
C GLU A 165 10.50 -5.57 -14.55
N LEU A 166 9.92 -4.98 -13.50
CA LEU A 166 10.04 -5.54 -12.15
C LEU A 166 9.23 -6.82 -11.98
N PHE A 167 8.20 -7.04 -12.79
CA PHE A 167 7.38 -8.25 -12.74
C PHE A 167 8.10 -9.41 -13.40
N THR A 168 8.26 -10.53 -12.68
CA THR A 168 8.72 -11.80 -13.25
C THR A 168 7.62 -12.84 -13.19
N ASN A 169 7.57 -13.73 -14.19
CA ASN A 169 6.62 -14.85 -14.20
C ASN A 169 7.07 -15.98 -13.27
N SER A 170 7.20 -15.67 -11.97
CA SER A 170 7.53 -16.68 -10.97
C SER A 170 6.29 -17.51 -10.63
N ILE A 171 6.39 -18.82 -10.83
CA ILE A 171 5.37 -19.79 -10.40
C ILE A 171 5.42 -19.99 -8.88
N LYS A 172 6.53 -19.60 -8.23
CA LYS A 172 6.79 -19.89 -6.81
C LYS A 172 6.24 -18.80 -5.91
N GLU A 173 5.33 -19.18 -5.04
CA GLU A 173 4.61 -18.28 -4.13
C GLU A 173 5.51 -17.39 -3.26
N LYS A 174 6.58 -17.94 -2.66
CA LYS A 174 7.52 -17.13 -1.84
C LYS A 174 8.22 -16.04 -2.63
N VAL A 175 8.58 -16.34 -3.88
CA VAL A 175 9.26 -15.39 -4.78
C VAL A 175 8.26 -14.33 -5.22
N ASP A 176 7.06 -14.72 -5.65
CA ASP A 176 5.98 -13.81 -6.04
C ASP A 176 5.56 -12.88 -4.91
N PHE A 177 5.41 -13.40 -3.68
CA PHE A 177 5.17 -12.61 -2.48
C PHE A 177 6.29 -11.59 -2.22
N THR A 178 7.55 -12.03 -2.27
CA THR A 178 8.71 -11.16 -2.01
C THR A 178 8.84 -10.07 -3.08
N GLU A 179 8.66 -10.43 -4.34
CA GLU A 179 8.68 -9.51 -5.47
C GLU A 179 7.56 -8.48 -5.38
N THR A 180 6.32 -8.91 -5.08
CA THR A 180 5.18 -8.01 -4.90
C THR A 180 5.44 -7.03 -3.74
N CYS A 181 6.03 -7.50 -2.64
CA CYS A 181 6.46 -6.62 -1.55
C CYS A 181 7.47 -5.57 -2.03
N ALA A 182 8.48 -5.99 -2.78
CA ALA A 182 9.54 -5.12 -3.27
C ALA A 182 9.01 -4.07 -4.26
N ILE A 183 8.06 -4.46 -5.13
CA ILE A 183 7.41 -3.56 -6.10
C ILE A 183 6.59 -2.48 -5.38
N ILE A 184 5.80 -2.84 -4.37
CA ILE A 184 5.00 -1.85 -3.61
C ILE A 184 5.92 -0.86 -2.86
N ILE A 185 7.06 -1.33 -2.35
CA ILE A 185 8.05 -0.46 -1.71
C ILE A 185 8.73 0.44 -2.75
N SER A 186 9.07 -0.09 -3.94
CA SER A 186 9.63 0.71 -5.05
C SER A 186 8.65 1.81 -5.49
N LEU A 187 7.37 1.47 -5.67
CA LEU A 187 6.32 2.42 -6.01
C LEU A 187 6.19 3.53 -4.96
N MET A 188 6.15 3.17 -3.66
CA MET A 188 6.12 4.14 -2.57
C MET A 188 7.34 5.07 -2.61
N LYS A 189 8.54 4.51 -2.81
CA LYS A 189 9.78 5.27 -2.92
C LYS A 189 9.72 6.29 -4.06
N ASP A 190 9.31 5.86 -5.25
CA ASP A 190 9.26 6.73 -6.42
C ASP A 190 8.23 7.85 -6.27
N MET A 191 7.05 7.54 -5.71
CA MET A 191 6.04 8.55 -5.38
C MET A 191 6.55 9.58 -4.36
N LEU A 192 7.32 9.16 -3.35
CA LEU A 192 7.92 10.08 -2.38
C LEU A 192 9.00 10.97 -3.00
N LEU A 193 9.81 10.42 -3.92
CA LEU A 193 10.79 11.20 -4.69
C LEU A 193 10.08 12.28 -5.52
N GLU A 194 9.01 11.91 -6.23
CA GLU A 194 8.23 12.83 -7.05
C GLU A 194 7.58 13.94 -6.22
N ILE A 195 6.96 13.62 -5.09
CA ILE A 195 6.36 14.62 -4.18
C ILE A 195 7.41 15.61 -3.67
N ASN A 196 8.61 15.12 -3.31
CA ASN A 196 9.69 15.98 -2.87
C ASN A 196 10.17 16.92 -4.00
N ASP A 197 10.20 16.43 -5.24
CA ASP A 197 10.62 17.23 -6.39
C ASP A 197 9.59 18.31 -6.75
N ILE A 198 8.29 18.01 -6.60
CA ILE A 198 7.20 18.99 -6.73
C ILE A 198 7.26 20.03 -5.60
N ASN A 199 7.55 19.62 -4.36
CA ASN A 199 7.60 20.51 -3.20
C ASN A 199 8.95 20.45 -2.46
N LYS A 200 9.94 21.14 -3.02
CA LYS A 200 11.31 21.26 -2.49
C LYS A 200 11.38 21.96 -1.13
N SER A 201 10.32 22.65 -0.71
CA SER A 201 10.19 23.28 0.60
C SER A 201 9.57 22.36 1.67
N SER A 202 9.12 21.17 1.30
CA SER A 202 8.49 20.24 2.24
C SER A 202 9.46 19.78 3.34
N PHE A 203 8.90 19.35 4.47
CA PHE A 203 9.69 18.82 5.59
C PHE A 203 10.49 17.56 5.22
N LEU A 204 10.12 16.88 4.12
CA LEU A 204 10.80 15.68 3.63
C LEU A 204 12.29 15.94 3.37
N ARG A 205 12.66 17.18 2.99
CA ARG A 205 14.05 17.58 2.71
C ARG A 205 14.98 17.46 3.91
N TYR A 206 14.46 17.58 5.13
CA TYR A 206 15.28 17.68 6.33
C TYR A 206 15.69 16.31 6.90
N THR A 207 14.84 15.28 6.73
CA THR A 207 15.06 14.00 7.40
C THR A 207 14.78 12.80 6.51
N ALA A 208 13.62 12.77 5.85
CA ALA A 208 13.18 11.61 5.08
C ALA A 208 14.03 11.38 3.82
N MET A 209 14.28 12.44 3.04
CA MET A 209 14.99 12.34 1.77
C MET A 209 16.49 12.06 1.91
N PRO A 210 17.24 12.72 2.84
CA PRO A 210 18.63 12.36 3.07
C PRO A 210 18.79 10.89 3.51
N THR A 211 17.91 10.40 4.37
CA THR A 211 17.91 9.00 4.82
C THR A 211 17.62 8.06 3.66
N LEU A 212 16.59 8.35 2.86
CA LEU A 212 16.23 7.53 1.70
C LEU A 212 17.37 7.45 0.67
N ARG A 213 18.03 8.57 0.38
CA ARG A 213 19.17 8.62 -0.55
C ARG A 213 20.35 7.78 -0.06
N LYS A 214 20.65 7.78 1.23
CA LYS A 214 21.70 6.92 1.82
C LYS A 214 21.36 5.44 1.63
N LEU A 215 20.10 5.05 1.86
CA LEU A 215 19.66 3.66 1.74
C LEU A 215 19.70 3.13 0.29
N ILE A 216 19.61 4.00 -0.71
CA ILE A 216 19.69 3.59 -2.13
C ILE A 216 21.16 3.38 -2.55
N GLN A 217 22.12 4.01 -1.87
CA GLN A 217 23.55 3.95 -2.20
C GLN A 217 24.28 2.77 -1.53
N THR A 218 23.65 2.11 -0.56
CA THR A 218 24.18 0.94 0.17
C THR A 218 23.64 -0.36 -0.39
#